data_AF-A0A8H4IM31-F1
#
_entry.id   AF-A0A8H4IM31-F1
#
_cell.length_a   1.000
_cell.length_b   1.000
_cell.length_c   1.000
_cell.angle_alpha   90.00
_cell.angle_beta   90.00
_cell.angle_gamma   90.00
#
_symmetry.space_group_name_H-M   'P 1'
#
loop_
_entity.id
_entity.type
_entity.pdbx_description
1 polymer ?
#
loop_
_entity_poly.entity_id
_entity_poly.type
_entity_poly.pdbx_seq_one_letter_code
_entity_poly.pdbx_strand_id
1 'polypeptide(L)'
;MRYSSTLVAALATTATAVPVIEIRSIKTDLSALLQKIGISLQSNGNSHGSVSGAVTITFPKVNLSPKRFTHAISWPKGCTGQSFINWSTFKANGVNLGAWLEQERTHDPVWWDSHAPGTIDEWNFCAQLGDQCGPVLEQRYATFITTADIDKLASVGVNVLRIPTTYAAWVKVPGSNFYTGNQQKYLSKISNYAIEKYSMHVIIGLHSLPGGVNSLDIGEGFGRDGWFNNATNLDYSWQAVDAMLSFIKNSGHINAFTVAPLNEASDNLAGFGSAAGLTANGTDWINTYVKGVIQKVNKVDKRIPVMLQDCFEGPDYWAPFYDASTNLVIDSHVYYFAASGVYSQYVAPAICGQASALPGKGKFPVFVGEWALQTAYNNTYENRKTIFDTQRYAWQKYVSGGAFWTARSLSTTAVDGEGIQEDYWSYIGLQDAGVITSQTNSSYC
;
A
#
# COMPACT_ATOMS: atom_id res chain seq x y z
N MET A 1 -21.71 -11.89 -7.33
CA MET A 1 -21.80 -10.68 -8.19
C MET A 1 -22.75 -10.97 -9.34
N ARG A 2 -23.88 -10.26 -9.43
CA ARG A 2 -24.73 -10.28 -10.62
C ARG A 2 -24.37 -9.03 -11.43
N TYR A 3 -23.67 -9.21 -12.54
CA TYR A 3 -23.39 -8.14 -13.49
C TYR A 3 -24.65 -7.86 -14.31
N SER A 4 -24.96 -6.57 -14.51
CA SER A 4 -26.01 -6.11 -15.41
C SER A 4 -25.62 -6.42 -16.85
N SER A 5 -26.48 -7.13 -17.57
CA SER A 5 -26.30 -7.65 -18.94
C SER A 5 -26.29 -6.58 -20.04
N THR A 6 -26.14 -5.30 -19.69
CA THR A 6 -26.17 -4.18 -20.64
C THR A 6 -24.80 -3.67 -21.07
N LEU A 7 -23.70 -4.14 -20.46
CA LEU A 7 -22.34 -3.71 -20.81
C LEU A 7 -21.71 -4.48 -22.00
N VAL A 8 -22.27 -5.63 -22.38
CA VAL A 8 -21.67 -6.54 -23.39
C VAL A 8 -21.99 -6.13 -24.83
N ALA A 9 -23.03 -5.34 -25.07
CA ALA A 9 -23.49 -5.03 -26.43
C ALA A 9 -22.83 -3.81 -27.09
N ALA A 10 -22.12 -2.96 -26.34
CA ALA A 10 -21.56 -1.71 -26.88
C ALA A 10 -20.10 -1.81 -27.41
N LEU A 11 -19.41 -2.92 -27.16
CA LEU A 11 -17.98 -3.09 -27.48
C LEU A 11 -17.71 -3.81 -28.82
N ALA A 12 -18.73 -4.17 -29.59
CA ALA A 12 -18.58 -5.02 -30.78
C ALA A 12 -18.48 -4.29 -32.12
N THR A 13 -18.50 -2.96 -32.18
CA THR A 13 -18.47 -2.24 -33.48
C THR A 13 -17.55 -1.03 -33.44
N THR A 14 -16.25 -1.28 -33.61
CA THR A 14 -15.24 -0.42 -34.32
C THR A 14 -13.82 -0.89 -34.00
N ALA A 15 -13.48 -2.11 -34.43
CA ALA A 15 -12.08 -2.54 -34.46
C ALA A 15 -11.54 -2.40 -35.89
N THR A 16 -10.96 -1.24 -36.20
CA THR A 16 -10.01 -1.13 -37.32
C THR A 16 -8.65 -1.60 -36.84
N ALA A 17 -8.08 -2.59 -37.54
CA ALA A 17 -6.82 -3.24 -37.21
C ALA A 17 -5.66 -2.23 -37.05
N VAL A 18 -5.02 -2.27 -35.88
CA VAL A 18 -3.74 -1.61 -35.57
C VAL A 18 -2.60 -2.55 -36.01
N PRO A 19 -1.48 -2.05 -36.55
CA PRO A 19 -0.39 -2.89 -37.04
C PRO A 19 0.19 -3.78 -35.94
N VAL A 20 0.55 -5.00 -36.33
CA VAL A 20 1.29 -5.96 -35.50
C VAL A 20 2.61 -5.32 -35.07
N ILE A 21 2.71 -4.92 -33.80
CA ILE A 21 3.97 -4.50 -33.19
C ILE A 21 4.86 -5.74 -33.14
N GLU A 22 6.03 -5.64 -33.77
CA GLU A 22 6.99 -6.73 -33.89
C GLU A 22 7.55 -7.08 -32.49
N ILE A 23 7.10 -8.20 -31.92
CA ILE A 23 7.49 -8.72 -30.58
C ILE A 23 9.03 -8.82 -30.41
N ARG A 24 9.79 -8.81 -31.52
CA ARG A 24 11.25 -8.82 -31.50
C ARG A 24 11.86 -7.51 -30.98
N SER A 25 11.29 -6.32 -31.23
CA SER A 25 11.87 -5.05 -30.80
C SER A 25 11.75 -4.83 -29.28
N ILE A 26 10.63 -5.23 -28.69
CA ILE A 26 10.39 -5.11 -27.25
C ILE A 26 11.42 -5.93 -26.45
N LYS A 27 11.79 -7.12 -26.94
CA LYS A 27 12.79 -7.98 -26.27
C LYS A 27 14.21 -7.41 -26.35
N THR A 28 14.60 -6.80 -27.48
CA THR A 28 15.93 -6.20 -27.64
C THR A 28 16.08 -4.93 -26.81
N ASP A 29 15.06 -4.07 -26.78
CA ASP A 29 15.08 -2.83 -26.01
C ASP A 29 15.05 -3.09 -24.51
N LEU A 30 14.27 -4.09 -24.07
CA LEU A 30 14.27 -4.54 -22.69
C LEU A 30 15.66 -5.04 -22.27
N SER A 31 16.27 -5.95 -23.05
CA SER A 31 17.58 -6.51 -22.72
C SER A 31 18.66 -5.43 -22.60
N ALA A 32 18.67 -4.44 -23.50
CA ALA A 32 19.60 -3.32 -23.46
C ALA A 32 19.38 -2.41 -22.24
N LEU A 33 18.12 -2.19 -21.84
CA LEU A 33 17.79 -1.44 -20.63
C LEU A 33 18.29 -2.15 -19.36
N LEU A 34 18.02 -3.46 -19.24
CA LEU A 34 18.39 -4.26 -18.07
C LEU A 34 19.93 -4.29 -17.84
N GLN A 35 20.71 -4.35 -18.92
CA GLN A 35 22.18 -4.30 -18.86
C GLN A 35 22.73 -3.01 -18.24
N LYS A 36 22.07 -1.86 -18.42
CA LYS A 36 22.54 -0.57 -17.88
C LYS A 36 22.65 -0.55 -16.36
N ILE A 37 21.81 -1.33 -15.67
CA ILE A 37 21.83 -1.41 -14.21
C ILE A 37 22.49 -2.68 -13.68
N GLY A 38 22.84 -3.63 -14.55
CA GLY A 38 23.51 -4.88 -14.16
C GLY A 38 22.54 -5.96 -13.69
N ILE A 39 21.34 -6.01 -14.28
CA ILE A 39 20.39 -7.13 -14.07
C ILE A 39 20.09 -7.85 -15.38
N SER A 40 19.66 -9.11 -15.26
CA SER A 40 19.14 -9.93 -16.36
C SER A 40 17.65 -10.21 -16.12
N LEU A 41 16.89 -10.39 -17.20
CA LEU A 41 15.49 -10.76 -17.14
C LEU A 41 15.34 -12.04 -16.30
N GLN A 42 14.43 -12.03 -15.32
CA GLN A 42 14.09 -13.22 -14.56
C GLN A 42 13.16 -14.11 -15.41
N SER A 43 13.42 -15.42 -15.41
CA SER A 43 12.64 -16.42 -16.16
C SER A 43 12.33 -17.63 -15.28
N ASN A 44 12.24 -17.41 -13.99
CA ASN A 44 12.19 -18.43 -12.96
C ASN A 44 10.96 -18.28 -12.07
N GLY A 45 9.90 -17.62 -12.56
CA GLY A 45 8.64 -17.42 -11.85
C GLY A 45 8.04 -18.72 -11.37
N ASN A 46 8.15 -19.80 -12.16
CA ASN A 46 7.71 -21.15 -11.80
C ASN A 46 8.48 -21.79 -10.62
N SER A 47 9.56 -21.17 -10.14
CA SER A 47 10.34 -21.61 -8.97
C SER A 47 9.96 -20.87 -7.68
N HIS A 48 8.74 -20.32 -7.62
CA HIS A 48 8.19 -19.69 -6.42
C HIS A 48 7.93 -20.71 -5.30
N GLY A 49 7.76 -20.22 -4.07
CA GLY A 49 7.35 -21.05 -2.93
C GLY A 49 5.93 -21.60 -3.08
N SER A 50 5.43 -22.34 -2.09
CA SER A 50 4.01 -22.74 -2.09
C SER A 50 3.12 -21.50 -2.09
N VAL A 51 2.16 -21.44 -3.04
CA VAL A 51 1.06 -20.47 -3.00
C VAL A 51 0.30 -20.71 -1.70
N SER A 52 -0.12 -19.65 -1.01
CA SER A 52 -0.91 -19.74 0.23
C SER A 52 -2.32 -20.36 0.03
N GLY A 53 -2.65 -20.82 -1.18
CA GLY A 53 -3.86 -21.55 -1.53
C GLY A 53 -3.83 -23.01 -1.07
N ALA A 54 -4.76 -23.34 -0.16
CA ALA A 54 -5.03 -24.67 0.40
C ALA A 54 -3.96 -25.25 1.34
N VAL A 55 -3.44 -24.44 2.26
CA VAL A 55 -3.13 -25.02 3.58
C VAL A 55 -4.47 -25.26 4.26
N THR A 56 -4.83 -26.53 4.52
CA THR A 56 -5.89 -26.82 5.50
C THR A 56 -5.35 -26.39 6.85
N ILE A 57 -5.55 -25.11 7.20
CA ILE A 57 -5.23 -24.62 8.51
C ILE A 57 -6.35 -25.11 9.42
N THR A 58 -6.13 -26.25 10.06
CA THR A 58 -7.03 -26.76 11.08
C THR A 58 -6.85 -25.90 12.32
N PHE A 59 -7.65 -24.87 12.46
CA PHE A 59 -7.75 -24.15 13.72
C PHE A 59 -8.51 -25.04 14.71
N PRO A 60 -8.04 -25.16 15.96
CA PRO A 60 -8.88 -25.66 17.04
C PRO A 60 -10.20 -24.87 17.02
N LYS A 61 -11.32 -25.53 17.33
CA LYS A 61 -12.61 -24.86 17.46
C LYS A 61 -12.41 -23.64 18.37
N VAL A 62 -12.58 -22.44 17.81
CA VAL A 62 -12.43 -21.21 18.58
C VAL A 62 -13.60 -21.18 19.55
N ASN A 63 -13.32 -21.39 20.84
CA ASN A 63 -14.27 -21.00 21.86
C ASN A 63 -14.31 -19.46 21.82
N LEU A 64 -15.44 -18.91 21.35
CA LEU A 64 -15.69 -17.47 21.42
C LEU A 64 -15.55 -17.06 22.88
N SER A 65 -14.42 -16.42 23.19
CA SER A 65 -14.14 -15.93 24.53
C SER A 65 -14.52 -14.46 24.58
N PRO A 66 -15.48 -14.07 25.43
CA PRO A 66 -15.71 -12.66 25.71
C PRO A 66 -14.56 -12.06 26.54
N LYS A 67 -13.60 -12.88 26.99
CA LYS A 67 -12.44 -12.40 27.76
C LYS A 67 -11.63 -11.43 26.89
N ARG A 68 -11.33 -10.27 27.46
CA ARG A 68 -10.52 -9.22 26.86
C ARG A 68 -9.25 -9.06 27.67
N PHE A 69 -8.15 -8.81 26.97
CA PHE A 69 -6.83 -8.69 27.58
C PHE A 69 -6.34 -7.24 27.50
N THR A 70 -5.61 -6.84 28.54
CA THR A 70 -4.94 -5.55 28.61
C THR A 70 -3.44 -5.74 28.40
N HIS A 71 -2.86 -4.92 27.53
CA HIS A 71 -1.45 -5.00 27.17
C HIS A 71 -0.78 -3.65 27.37
N ALA A 72 0.34 -3.65 28.10
CA ALA A 72 1.28 -2.53 28.08
C ALA A 72 2.12 -2.63 26.81
N ILE A 73 1.82 -1.80 25.80
CA ILE A 73 2.59 -1.71 24.56
C ILE A 73 3.31 -0.38 24.54
N SER A 74 4.64 -0.42 24.44
CA SER A 74 5.46 0.77 24.18
C SER A 74 5.99 0.71 22.76
N TRP A 75 5.85 1.81 22.02
CA TRP A 75 6.33 1.90 20.64
C TRP A 75 7.75 2.50 20.63
N PRO A 76 8.72 1.83 19.99
CA PRO A 76 10.08 2.36 19.86
C PRO A 76 10.08 3.61 18.98
N LYS A 77 11.10 4.46 19.13
CA LYS A 77 11.35 5.54 18.18
C LYS A 77 11.70 4.95 16.80
N GLY A 78 11.12 5.52 15.75
CA GLY A 78 11.34 5.15 14.35
C GLY A 78 12.65 5.67 13.74
N CYS A 79 13.31 6.61 14.41
CA CYS A 79 14.70 6.98 14.17
C CYS A 79 15.37 7.40 15.49
N THR A 80 16.66 7.13 15.68
CA THR A 80 17.41 7.61 16.86
C THR A 80 18.81 8.01 16.43
N GLY A 81 19.08 9.32 16.42
CA GLY A 81 20.30 9.86 15.83
C GLY A 81 20.42 9.40 14.37
N GLN A 82 21.56 8.82 14.01
CA GLN A 82 21.86 8.30 12.67
C GLN A 82 21.65 6.77 12.54
N SER A 83 21.10 6.11 13.57
CA SER A 83 20.87 4.66 13.53
C SER A 83 19.70 4.32 12.60
N PHE A 84 19.92 3.35 11.72
CA PHE A 84 18.88 2.76 10.87
C PHE A 84 18.07 1.74 11.68
N ILE A 85 16.78 1.61 11.37
CA ILE A 85 15.94 0.55 11.94
C ILE A 85 16.32 -0.82 11.36
N ASN A 86 15.92 -1.87 12.07
CA ASN A 86 15.91 -3.24 11.55
C ASN A 86 14.48 -3.76 11.64
N TRP A 87 13.82 -4.00 10.50
CA TRP A 87 12.44 -4.47 10.46
C TRP A 87 12.21 -5.81 11.18
N SER A 88 13.24 -6.64 11.36
CA SER A 88 13.14 -7.90 12.12
C SER A 88 12.98 -7.71 13.63
N THR A 89 13.32 -6.54 14.16
CA THR A 89 13.21 -6.25 15.60
C THR A 89 12.39 -5.00 15.92
N PHE A 90 12.24 -4.10 14.95
CA PHE A 90 11.43 -2.89 15.06
C PHE A 90 9.93 -3.23 15.10
N LYS A 91 9.18 -2.46 15.90
CA LYS A 91 7.72 -2.62 16.05
C LYS A 91 7.03 -1.31 15.69
N ALA A 92 6.15 -1.38 14.71
CA ALA A 92 5.47 -0.25 14.11
C ALA A 92 4.00 -0.18 14.55
N ASN A 93 3.60 0.99 15.03
CA ASN A 93 2.23 1.47 15.10
C ASN A 93 2.11 2.58 14.08
N GLY A 94 1.69 2.19 12.89
CA GLY A 94 1.68 3.07 11.73
C GLY A 94 0.29 3.56 11.38
N VAL A 95 0.28 4.56 10.50
CA VAL A 95 -0.90 4.99 9.76
C VAL A 95 -0.49 5.37 8.36
N ASN A 96 -1.37 5.13 7.39
CA ASN A 96 -1.21 5.62 6.03
C ASN A 96 -1.65 7.09 5.94
N LEU A 97 -0.96 7.88 5.14
CA LEU A 97 -1.39 9.20 4.70
C LEU A 97 -1.97 9.10 3.28
N GLY A 98 -2.94 8.19 3.11
CA GLY A 98 -3.64 7.95 1.84
C GLY A 98 -4.63 9.06 1.49
N ALA A 99 -5.05 9.11 0.22
CA ALA A 99 -5.89 10.17 -0.37
C ALA A 99 -5.32 11.60 -0.21
N TRP A 100 -3.99 11.70 -0.01
CA TRP A 100 -3.24 12.96 0.12
C TRP A 100 -2.39 13.26 -1.11
N LEU A 101 -1.30 12.50 -1.36
CA LEU A 101 -0.41 12.71 -2.52
C LEU A 101 -0.73 11.80 -3.71
N GLU A 102 -1.60 10.83 -3.50
CA GLU A 102 -2.45 10.17 -4.49
C GLU A 102 -3.90 10.43 -4.12
N GLN A 103 -4.82 10.41 -5.08
CA GLN A 103 -6.23 10.68 -4.85
C GLN A 103 -7.09 9.44 -5.07
N GLU A 104 -7.93 9.15 -4.08
CA GLU A 104 -9.00 8.16 -4.19
C GLU A 104 -10.34 8.81 -3.89
N ARG A 105 -11.29 8.67 -4.83
CA ARG A 105 -12.64 9.21 -4.67
C ARG A 105 -13.35 8.63 -3.43
N THR A 106 -13.07 7.38 -3.10
CA THR A 106 -13.65 6.65 -1.95
C THR A 106 -13.43 7.38 -0.63
N HIS A 107 -12.32 8.12 -0.47
CA HIS A 107 -11.92 8.76 0.78
C HIS A 107 -12.33 10.23 0.92
N ASP A 108 -12.81 10.87 -0.15
CA ASP A 108 -13.38 12.23 -0.09
C ASP A 108 -14.29 12.49 -1.30
N PRO A 109 -15.43 11.77 -1.39
CA PRO A 109 -16.29 11.80 -2.58
C PRO A 109 -16.92 13.18 -2.79
N VAL A 110 -17.16 13.95 -1.72
CA VAL A 110 -17.76 15.29 -1.80
C VAL A 110 -16.79 16.28 -2.44
N TRP A 111 -15.53 16.31 -1.98
CA TRP A 111 -14.50 17.13 -2.62
C TRP A 111 -14.30 16.71 -4.07
N TRP A 112 -14.19 15.40 -4.31
CA TRP A 112 -13.99 14.84 -5.64
C TRP A 112 -15.07 15.29 -6.63
N ASP A 113 -16.34 15.05 -6.29
CA ASP A 113 -17.48 15.35 -7.15
C ASP A 113 -17.71 16.86 -7.32
N SER A 114 -17.19 17.70 -6.40
CA SER A 114 -17.24 19.16 -6.56
C SER A 114 -16.29 19.69 -7.64
N HIS A 115 -15.24 18.93 -7.99
CA HIS A 115 -14.23 19.31 -8.98
C HIS A 115 -14.35 18.52 -10.29
N ALA A 116 -14.46 17.20 -10.23
CA ALA A 116 -14.54 16.34 -11.41
C ALA A 116 -15.61 15.25 -11.23
N PRO A 117 -16.91 15.64 -11.23
CA PRO A 117 -17.99 14.67 -11.05
C PRO A 117 -18.00 13.62 -12.15
N GLY A 118 -18.24 12.37 -11.77
CA GLY A 118 -18.37 11.24 -12.69
C GLY A 118 -17.04 10.59 -13.13
N THR A 119 -15.90 11.12 -12.70
CA THR A 119 -14.61 10.44 -12.89
C THR A 119 -14.42 9.33 -11.85
N ILE A 120 -13.64 8.32 -12.22
CA ILE A 120 -13.48 7.09 -11.43
C ILE A 120 -12.10 6.94 -10.79
N ASP A 121 -11.13 7.76 -11.19
CA ASP A 121 -9.73 7.70 -10.77
C ASP A 121 -9.02 9.06 -10.97
N GLU A 122 -7.83 9.23 -10.38
CA GLU A 122 -7.06 10.49 -10.44
C GLU A 122 -6.65 10.82 -11.89
N TRP A 123 -6.44 9.80 -12.71
CA TRP A 123 -6.13 9.94 -14.13
C TRP A 123 -7.22 10.69 -14.88
N ASN A 124 -8.47 10.26 -14.74
CA ASN A 124 -9.64 10.88 -15.35
C ASN A 124 -10.00 12.21 -14.66
N PHE A 125 -9.77 12.31 -13.34
CA PHE A 125 -9.92 13.56 -12.60
C PHE A 125 -9.06 14.68 -13.19
N CYS A 126 -7.75 14.44 -13.37
CA CYS A 126 -6.87 15.43 -13.98
C CYS A 126 -7.16 15.66 -15.46
N ALA A 127 -7.54 14.60 -16.21
CA ALA A 127 -7.94 14.75 -17.61
C ALA A 127 -9.11 15.71 -17.77
N GLN A 128 -10.12 15.60 -16.89
CA GLN A 128 -11.30 16.45 -16.91
C GLN A 128 -10.99 17.89 -16.49
N LEU A 129 -10.14 18.09 -15.48
CA LEU A 129 -9.77 19.42 -15.00
C LEU A 129 -8.80 20.18 -15.92
N GLY A 130 -8.00 19.48 -16.72
CA GLY A 130 -6.96 20.07 -17.55
C GLY A 130 -6.02 20.94 -16.72
N ASP A 131 -5.85 22.21 -17.12
CA ASP A 131 -4.98 23.17 -16.43
C ASP A 131 -5.37 23.45 -14.97
N GLN A 132 -6.61 23.13 -14.56
CA GLN A 132 -7.05 23.27 -13.17
C GLN A 132 -6.63 22.11 -12.28
N CYS A 133 -6.12 20.97 -12.81
CA CYS A 133 -5.74 19.86 -11.95
C CYS A 133 -4.63 20.27 -10.98
N GLY A 134 -3.61 20.99 -11.47
CA GLY A 134 -2.50 21.46 -10.64
C GLY A 134 -2.94 22.35 -9.48
N PRO A 135 -3.61 23.49 -9.73
CA PRO A 135 -4.11 24.36 -8.66
C PRO A 135 -4.98 23.64 -7.61
N VAL A 136 -5.89 22.77 -8.04
CA VAL A 136 -6.79 22.01 -7.17
C VAL A 136 -6.01 21.03 -6.29
N LEU A 137 -5.09 20.27 -6.88
CA LEU A 137 -4.27 19.31 -6.14
C LEU A 137 -3.26 19.99 -5.22
N GLU A 138 -2.62 21.09 -5.64
CA GLU A 138 -1.72 21.87 -4.79
C GLU A 138 -2.42 22.40 -3.54
N GLN A 139 -3.65 22.89 -3.68
CA GLN A 139 -4.46 23.29 -2.52
C GLN A 139 -4.72 22.10 -1.60
N ARG A 140 -5.14 20.95 -2.15
CA ARG A 140 -5.38 19.73 -1.36
C ARG A 140 -4.13 19.23 -0.65
N TYR A 141 -2.98 19.20 -1.33
CA TYR A 141 -1.70 18.81 -0.75
C TYR A 141 -1.31 19.70 0.43
N ALA A 142 -1.66 20.98 0.37
CA ALA A 142 -1.36 21.95 1.43
C ALA A 142 -2.27 21.85 2.66
N THR A 143 -3.51 21.34 2.51
CA THR A 143 -4.54 21.44 3.56
C THR A 143 -5.12 20.12 4.05
N PHE A 144 -5.05 19.03 3.29
CA PHE A 144 -5.71 17.77 3.67
C PHE A 144 -4.99 17.06 4.82
N ILE A 145 -3.66 17.07 4.79
CA ILE A 145 -2.80 16.61 5.88
C ILE A 145 -1.86 17.75 6.30
N THR A 146 -1.81 18.01 7.60
CA THR A 146 -1.06 19.09 8.22
C THR A 146 -0.20 18.59 9.37
N THR A 147 0.67 19.45 9.90
CA THR A 147 1.47 19.12 11.09
C THR A 147 0.62 18.91 12.34
N ALA A 148 -0.59 19.49 12.41
CA ALA A 148 -1.52 19.25 13.51
C ALA A 148 -2.08 17.81 13.48
N ASP A 149 -2.25 17.23 12.28
CA ASP A 149 -2.62 15.83 12.13
C ASP A 149 -1.50 14.92 12.65
N ILE A 150 -0.23 15.26 12.37
CA ILE A 150 0.92 14.52 12.90
C ILE A 150 0.99 14.59 14.43
N ASP A 151 0.73 15.76 15.03
CA ASP A 151 0.67 15.91 16.48
C ASP A 151 -0.41 15.01 17.09
N LYS A 152 -1.58 14.94 16.43
CA LYS A 152 -2.72 14.13 16.87
C LYS A 152 -2.43 12.63 16.79
N LEU A 153 -1.85 12.17 15.68
CA LEU A 153 -1.41 10.79 15.51
C LEU A 153 -0.34 10.39 16.54
N ALA A 154 0.65 11.26 16.77
CA ALA A 154 1.70 11.03 17.76
C ALA A 154 1.13 10.89 19.20
N SER A 155 0.05 11.62 19.53
CA SER A 155 -0.54 11.60 20.87
C SER A 155 -1.09 10.24 21.31
N VAL A 156 -1.39 9.34 20.35
CA VAL A 156 -1.82 7.96 20.60
C VAL A 156 -0.73 6.93 20.24
N GLY A 157 0.51 7.39 20.09
CA GLY A 157 1.69 6.55 19.96
C GLY A 157 1.98 6.05 18.55
N VAL A 158 1.48 6.74 17.51
CA VAL A 158 1.94 6.47 16.13
C VAL A 158 3.43 6.75 16.04
N ASN A 159 4.20 5.81 15.50
CA ASN A 159 5.65 5.91 15.32
C ASN A 159 6.11 5.68 13.87
N VAL A 160 5.18 5.35 12.96
CA VAL A 160 5.44 5.15 11.53
C VAL A 160 4.38 5.88 10.70
N LEU A 161 4.81 6.55 9.63
CA LEU A 161 3.93 7.07 8.58
C LEU A 161 4.21 6.31 7.28
N ARG A 162 3.21 5.68 6.68
CA ARG A 162 3.27 5.16 5.30
C ARG A 162 2.65 6.21 4.40
N ILE A 163 3.39 6.69 3.41
CA ILE A 163 2.98 7.82 2.56
C ILE A 163 2.94 7.34 1.11
N PRO A 164 1.74 6.97 0.61
CA PRO A 164 1.50 6.69 -0.79
C PRO A 164 1.78 7.93 -1.66
N THR A 165 2.42 7.72 -2.80
CA THR A 165 2.65 8.75 -3.82
C THR A 165 2.40 8.16 -5.20
N THR A 166 1.85 8.95 -6.11
CA THR A 166 1.86 8.57 -7.54
C THR A 166 3.29 8.66 -8.09
N TYR A 167 3.59 7.94 -9.19
CA TYR A 167 4.87 8.11 -9.86
C TYR A 167 5.10 9.55 -10.36
N ALA A 168 4.03 10.31 -10.59
CA ALA A 168 4.08 11.67 -11.12
C ALA A 168 4.69 12.69 -10.14
N ALA A 169 4.78 12.34 -8.85
CA ALA A 169 5.58 13.09 -7.88
C ALA A 169 7.09 13.02 -8.14
N TRP A 170 7.55 12.01 -8.90
CA TRP A 170 8.96 11.64 -9.03
C TRP A 170 9.49 11.72 -10.46
N VAL A 171 8.65 11.43 -11.44
CA VAL A 171 9.03 11.41 -12.86
C VAL A 171 7.89 11.91 -13.72
N LYS A 172 8.22 12.72 -14.74
CA LYS A 172 7.27 13.17 -15.75
C LYS A 172 7.25 12.19 -16.91
N VAL A 173 6.14 11.46 -17.06
CA VAL A 173 5.96 10.49 -18.16
C VAL A 173 5.16 11.14 -19.29
N PRO A 174 5.66 11.14 -20.54
CA PRO A 174 4.90 11.67 -21.68
C PRO A 174 3.55 10.99 -21.84
N GLY A 175 2.48 11.78 -21.99
CA GLY A 175 1.12 11.26 -22.14
C GLY A 175 0.44 10.83 -20.83
N SER A 176 1.10 11.00 -19.67
CA SER A 176 0.44 10.84 -18.37
C SER A 176 -0.54 12.00 -18.13
N ASN A 177 -1.74 11.68 -17.65
CA ASN A 177 -2.70 12.68 -17.21
C ASN A 177 -2.48 13.11 -15.75
N PHE A 178 -1.63 12.42 -14.99
CA PHE A 178 -1.32 12.84 -13.64
C PHE A 178 -0.64 14.20 -13.58
N TYR A 179 -0.93 14.93 -12.52
CA TYR A 179 -0.26 16.18 -12.22
C TYR A 179 1.16 15.94 -11.68
N THR A 180 2.16 16.56 -12.29
CA THR A 180 3.52 16.65 -11.73
C THR A 180 3.75 18.07 -11.19
N GLY A 181 3.92 18.20 -9.88
CA GLY A 181 4.04 19.49 -9.19
C GLY A 181 4.90 19.42 -7.94
N ASN A 182 4.43 20.05 -6.86
CA ASN A 182 5.19 20.20 -5.61
C ASN A 182 4.95 19.06 -4.61
N GLN A 183 4.50 17.87 -5.02
CA GLN A 183 4.25 16.75 -4.10
C GLN A 183 5.43 16.49 -3.16
N GLN A 184 6.67 16.50 -3.69
CA GLN A 184 7.89 16.32 -2.88
C GLN A 184 8.09 17.41 -1.81
N LYS A 185 7.66 18.65 -2.06
CA LYS A 185 7.74 19.75 -1.08
C LYS A 185 6.80 19.51 0.09
N TYR A 186 5.56 19.09 -0.18
CA TYR A 186 4.59 18.76 0.86
C TYR A 186 5.01 17.52 1.65
N LEU A 187 5.48 16.48 0.94
CA LEU A 187 6.09 15.30 1.54
C LEU A 187 7.21 15.67 2.51
N SER A 188 8.20 16.46 2.06
CA SER A 188 9.33 16.91 2.89
C SER A 188 8.86 17.67 4.14
N LYS A 189 7.89 18.57 4.01
CA LYS A 189 7.36 19.34 5.14
C LYS A 189 6.79 18.42 6.22
N ILE A 190 5.95 17.45 5.84
CA ILE A 190 5.30 16.53 6.79
C ILE A 190 6.29 15.50 7.34
N SER A 191 7.11 14.88 6.48
CA SER A 191 8.08 13.87 6.90
C SER A 191 9.12 14.46 7.85
N ASN A 192 9.68 15.64 7.55
CA ASN A 192 10.68 16.26 8.42
C ASN A 192 10.08 16.62 9.78
N TYR A 193 8.87 17.17 9.81
CA TYR A 193 8.19 17.47 11.07
C TYR A 193 7.96 16.22 11.92
N ALA A 194 7.49 15.12 11.31
CA ALA A 194 7.27 13.84 11.98
C ALA A 194 8.57 13.24 12.53
N ILE A 195 9.66 13.31 11.74
CA ILE A 195 10.98 12.81 12.12
C ILE A 195 11.58 13.65 13.25
N GLU A 196 11.62 14.97 13.09
CA GLU A 196 12.33 15.87 14.01
C GLU A 196 11.61 16.00 15.35
N LYS A 197 10.28 16.10 15.33
CA LYS A 197 9.50 16.29 16.56
C LYS A 197 9.22 14.98 17.30
N TYR A 198 8.95 13.90 16.57
CA TYR A 198 8.46 12.64 17.14
C TYR A 198 9.36 11.43 16.90
N SER A 199 10.44 11.61 16.14
CA SER A 199 11.31 10.50 15.75
C SER A 199 10.56 9.37 15.03
N MET A 200 9.56 9.72 14.20
CA MET A 200 8.82 8.75 13.41
C MET A 200 9.67 8.18 12.27
N HIS A 201 9.38 6.93 11.87
CA HIS A 201 9.91 6.35 10.64
C HIS A 201 8.92 6.62 9.48
N VAL A 202 9.42 6.81 8.27
CA VAL A 202 8.61 7.12 7.10
C VAL A 202 8.81 6.06 6.02
N ILE A 203 7.73 5.44 5.57
CA ILE A 203 7.72 4.59 4.38
C ILE A 203 7.23 5.45 3.22
N ILE A 204 8.05 5.63 2.18
CA ILE A 204 7.63 6.33 0.96
C ILE A 204 7.26 5.27 -0.07
N GLY A 205 6.01 5.31 -0.52
CA GLY A 205 5.43 4.32 -1.43
C GLY A 205 5.23 4.85 -2.85
N LEU A 206 5.68 4.11 -3.86
CA LEU A 206 5.16 4.25 -5.23
C LEU A 206 3.87 3.45 -5.33
N HIS A 207 2.74 4.15 -5.14
CA HIS A 207 1.41 3.54 -5.13
C HIS A 207 0.93 3.23 -6.55
N SER A 208 1.35 4.04 -7.53
CA SER A 208 1.20 3.79 -8.95
C SER A 208 2.56 3.75 -9.66
N LEU A 209 2.65 2.99 -10.75
CA LEU A 209 3.78 3.01 -11.67
C LEU A 209 3.30 3.28 -13.11
N PRO A 210 4.17 3.84 -13.97
CA PRO A 210 3.81 4.16 -15.35
C PRO A 210 3.23 2.96 -16.09
N GLY A 211 2.06 3.14 -16.71
CA GLY A 211 1.33 2.09 -17.43
C GLY A 211 0.27 1.37 -16.61
N GLY A 212 0.29 1.47 -15.27
CA GLY A 212 -0.70 0.83 -14.40
C GLY A 212 -0.32 -0.60 -13.99
N VAL A 213 -0.32 -0.86 -12.67
CA VAL A 213 0.17 -2.11 -12.08
C VAL A 213 -0.93 -3.12 -11.73
N ASN A 214 -2.20 -2.73 -11.75
CA ASN A 214 -3.30 -3.58 -11.30
C ASN A 214 -4.66 -3.30 -11.95
N SER A 215 -4.72 -2.43 -12.96
CA SER A 215 -5.95 -2.03 -13.65
C SER A 215 -7.00 -1.34 -12.76
N LEU A 216 -6.63 -0.92 -11.55
CA LEU A 216 -7.46 -0.14 -10.64
C LEU A 216 -7.12 1.35 -10.72
N ASP A 217 -7.94 2.16 -10.06
CA ASP A 217 -7.74 3.59 -9.86
C ASP A 217 -6.39 3.90 -9.22
N ILE A 218 -6.00 3.13 -8.21
CA ILE A 218 -4.75 3.32 -7.45
C ILE A 218 -3.47 2.97 -8.23
N GLY A 219 -3.56 2.06 -9.21
CA GLY A 219 -2.37 1.56 -9.93
C GLY A 219 -1.84 2.50 -11.00
N GLU A 220 -2.71 3.35 -11.56
CA GLU A 220 -2.46 4.52 -12.42
C GLU A 220 -3.81 5.09 -12.88
N GLY A 221 -4.74 4.21 -13.25
CA GLY A 221 -6.06 4.54 -13.75
C GLY A 221 -6.76 3.26 -14.19
N PHE A 222 -8.08 3.23 -14.05
CA PHE A 222 -8.88 2.04 -14.28
C PHE A 222 -8.68 1.49 -15.69
N GLY A 223 -8.44 0.17 -15.77
CA GLY A 223 -8.19 -0.54 -17.02
C GLY A 223 -6.79 -0.38 -17.62
N ARG A 224 -5.86 0.32 -16.94
CA ARG A 224 -4.47 0.44 -17.37
C ARG A 224 -3.61 -0.68 -16.76
N ASP A 225 -3.03 -1.52 -17.62
CA ASP A 225 -2.22 -2.70 -17.29
C ASP A 225 -0.86 -2.74 -18.00
N GLY A 226 -0.47 -1.63 -18.63
CA GLY A 226 0.69 -1.52 -19.51
C GLY A 226 2.04 -1.54 -18.79
N TRP A 227 2.08 -1.60 -17.46
CA TRP A 227 3.34 -1.67 -16.72
C TRP A 227 4.08 -3.00 -16.96
N PHE A 228 3.35 -4.11 -17.03
CA PHE A 228 3.93 -5.45 -17.18
C PHE A 228 4.57 -5.65 -18.56
N ASN A 229 5.75 -6.27 -18.58
CA ASN A 229 6.48 -6.62 -19.81
C ASN A 229 6.79 -5.42 -20.76
N ASN A 230 6.86 -4.21 -20.22
CA ASN A 230 7.11 -2.98 -20.98
C ASN A 230 8.41 -2.29 -20.53
N ALA A 231 9.43 -2.28 -21.40
CA ALA A 231 10.74 -1.70 -21.10
C ALA A 231 10.68 -0.18 -20.82
N THR A 232 9.87 0.57 -21.56
CA THR A 232 9.73 2.02 -21.38
C THR A 232 9.14 2.35 -20.01
N ASN A 233 8.06 1.65 -19.64
CA ASN A 233 7.43 1.84 -18.33
C ASN A 233 8.35 1.41 -17.18
N LEU A 234 9.10 0.31 -17.35
CA LEU A 234 10.12 -0.11 -16.38
C LEU A 234 11.21 0.94 -16.17
N ASP A 235 11.72 1.55 -17.26
CA ASP A 235 12.72 2.62 -17.17
C ASP A 235 12.17 3.83 -16.39
N TYR A 236 10.95 4.28 -16.70
CA TYR A 236 10.32 5.37 -15.95
C TYR A 236 10.06 5.00 -14.48
N SER A 237 9.65 3.76 -14.17
CA SER A 237 9.53 3.29 -12.79
C SER A 237 10.87 3.39 -12.04
N TRP A 238 11.98 3.09 -12.70
CA TRP A 238 13.32 3.22 -12.11
C TRP A 238 13.82 4.65 -12.01
N GLN A 239 13.46 5.54 -12.94
CA GLN A 239 13.71 6.96 -12.82
C GLN A 239 12.94 7.56 -11.63
N ALA A 240 11.70 7.13 -11.40
CA ALA A 240 10.94 7.51 -10.20
C ALA A 240 11.65 7.07 -8.91
N VAL A 241 12.17 5.84 -8.88
CA VAL A 241 12.97 5.33 -7.75
C VAL A 241 14.26 6.14 -7.56
N ASP A 242 14.97 6.50 -8.63
CA ASP A 242 16.19 7.33 -8.53
C ASP A 242 15.89 8.73 -7.94
N ALA A 243 14.76 9.33 -8.32
CA ALA A 243 14.30 10.60 -7.76
C ALA A 243 13.91 10.46 -6.27
N MET A 244 13.20 9.38 -5.90
CA MET A 244 12.87 9.07 -4.50
C MET A 244 14.12 8.85 -3.64
N LEU A 245 15.09 8.09 -4.14
CA LEU A 245 16.36 7.88 -3.43
C LEU A 245 17.16 9.17 -3.29
N SER A 246 17.12 10.04 -4.30
CA SER A 246 17.73 11.37 -4.24
C SER A 246 17.07 12.24 -3.17
N PHE A 247 15.75 12.20 -3.06
CA PHE A 247 15.00 12.86 -1.98
C PHE A 247 15.41 12.33 -0.60
N ILE A 248 15.44 11.01 -0.42
CA ILE A 248 15.83 10.37 0.85
C ILE A 248 17.27 10.74 1.22
N LYS A 249 18.21 10.69 0.27
CA LYS A 249 19.61 11.04 0.49
C LYS A 249 19.79 12.51 0.92
N ASN A 250 18.99 13.41 0.34
CA ASN A 250 19.07 14.85 0.59
C ASN A 250 18.18 15.32 1.75
N SER A 251 17.42 14.42 2.38
CA SER A 251 16.50 14.74 3.47
C SER A 251 17.17 15.23 4.76
N GLY A 252 18.47 14.94 4.93
CA GLY A 252 19.18 15.08 6.21
C GLY A 252 18.88 13.95 7.21
N HIS A 253 17.96 13.04 6.88
CA HIS A 253 17.43 11.99 7.75
C HIS A 253 17.38 10.63 7.05
N ILE A 254 18.42 10.30 6.27
CA ILE A 254 18.48 9.07 5.43
C ILE A 254 18.10 7.77 6.17
N ASN A 255 18.33 7.70 7.48
CA ASN A 255 18.05 6.57 8.34
C ASN A 255 16.58 6.45 8.80
N ALA A 256 15.76 7.46 8.52
CA ALA A 256 14.36 7.51 8.90
C ALA A 256 13.41 7.00 7.79
N PHE A 257 13.95 6.46 6.69
CA PHE A 257 13.15 6.07 5.53
C PHE A 257 13.23 4.58 5.18
N THR A 258 12.11 4.04 4.71
CA THR A 258 11.98 2.77 3.98
C THR A 258 11.37 3.05 2.61
N VAL A 259 11.86 2.36 1.57
CA VAL A 259 11.36 2.49 0.19
C VAL A 259 10.37 1.36 -0.10
N ALA A 260 9.11 1.69 -0.38
CA ALA A 260 8.10 0.74 -0.88
C ALA A 260 7.86 1.00 -2.38
N PRO A 261 8.55 0.28 -3.29
CA PRO A 261 8.56 0.64 -4.71
C PRO A 261 7.34 0.15 -5.50
N LEU A 262 6.48 -0.65 -4.89
CA LEU A 262 5.34 -1.28 -5.56
C LEU A 262 4.18 -1.43 -4.58
N ASN A 263 2.96 -1.26 -5.08
CA ASN A 263 1.74 -1.45 -4.31
C ASN A 263 0.74 -2.32 -5.09
N GLU A 264 0.31 -3.43 -4.49
CA GLU A 264 -0.79 -4.29 -4.95
C GLU A 264 -0.77 -4.60 -6.45
N ALA A 265 0.38 -5.00 -6.99
CA ALA A 265 0.50 -5.31 -8.40
C ALA A 265 -0.23 -6.61 -8.75
N SER A 266 -0.90 -6.61 -9.90
CA SER A 266 -1.73 -7.72 -10.38
C SER A 266 -1.85 -7.64 -11.89
N ASP A 267 -1.38 -8.66 -12.60
CA ASP A 267 -1.57 -8.80 -14.05
C ASP A 267 -2.86 -9.58 -14.40
N ASN A 268 -3.68 -9.92 -13.40
CA ASN A 268 -4.98 -10.54 -13.58
C ASN A 268 -6.06 -9.91 -12.68
N LEU A 269 -6.71 -8.86 -13.18
CA LEU A 269 -7.78 -8.13 -12.47
C LEU A 269 -8.89 -9.03 -11.91
N ALA A 270 -9.25 -10.11 -12.62
CA ALA A 270 -10.31 -11.02 -12.17
C ALA A 270 -9.97 -11.77 -10.88
N GLY A 271 -8.67 -11.92 -10.57
CA GLY A 271 -8.16 -12.55 -9.36
C GLY A 271 -7.62 -11.57 -8.31
N PHE A 272 -7.73 -10.26 -8.53
CA PHE A 272 -7.20 -9.23 -7.64
C PHE A 272 -7.66 -9.42 -6.18
N GLY A 273 -6.77 -9.14 -5.22
CA GLY A 273 -7.02 -9.38 -3.79
C GLY A 273 -6.83 -10.85 -3.36
N SER A 274 -6.27 -11.69 -4.25
CA SER A 274 -5.93 -13.09 -3.97
C SER A 274 -4.72 -13.52 -4.80
N ALA A 275 -4.17 -14.69 -4.49
CA ALA A 275 -3.12 -15.31 -5.29
C ALA A 275 -3.50 -15.59 -6.76
N ALA A 276 -4.79 -15.51 -7.12
CA ALA A 276 -5.18 -15.63 -8.53
C ALA A 276 -4.88 -14.34 -9.33
N GLY A 277 -4.56 -13.24 -8.66
CA GLY A 277 -4.28 -11.94 -9.27
C GLY A 277 -2.93 -11.83 -9.94
N LEU A 278 -2.01 -12.77 -9.70
CA LEU A 278 -0.64 -12.71 -10.18
C LEU A 278 -0.25 -13.98 -10.96
N THR A 279 0.13 -13.82 -12.22
CA THR A 279 0.70 -14.92 -13.02
C THR A 279 2.19 -15.08 -12.78
N ALA A 280 2.74 -16.24 -13.14
CA ALA A 280 4.20 -16.46 -13.08
C ALA A 280 5.01 -15.43 -13.89
N ASN A 281 4.46 -14.92 -15.01
CA ASN A 281 5.10 -13.87 -15.80
C ASN A 281 5.06 -12.52 -15.07
N GLY A 282 3.94 -12.21 -14.42
CA GLY A 282 3.82 -11.05 -13.52
C GLY A 282 4.85 -11.12 -12.38
N THR A 283 5.02 -12.30 -11.78
CA THR A 283 6.04 -12.57 -10.76
C THR A 283 7.46 -12.35 -11.27
N ASP A 284 7.80 -12.85 -12.47
CA ASP A 284 9.11 -12.62 -13.10
C ASP A 284 9.37 -11.12 -13.35
N TRP A 285 8.34 -10.38 -13.77
CA TRP A 285 8.43 -8.95 -14.01
C TRP A 285 8.63 -8.15 -12.71
N ILE A 286 7.84 -8.45 -11.67
CA ILE A 286 8.00 -7.83 -10.34
C ILE A 286 9.39 -8.12 -9.76
N ASN A 287 9.86 -9.36 -9.84
CA ASN A 287 11.21 -9.70 -9.39
C ASN A 287 12.29 -8.93 -10.17
N THR A 288 12.12 -8.75 -11.49
CA THR A 288 13.04 -7.94 -12.31
C THR A 288 13.06 -6.49 -11.82
N TYR A 289 11.90 -5.89 -11.61
CA TYR A 289 11.77 -4.52 -11.11
C TYR A 289 12.40 -4.35 -9.73
N VAL A 290 12.00 -5.17 -8.75
CA VAL A 290 12.40 -5.07 -7.34
C VAL A 290 13.88 -5.35 -7.16
N LYS A 291 14.47 -6.31 -7.89
CA LYS A 291 15.93 -6.52 -7.89
C LYS A 291 16.68 -5.30 -8.42
N GLY A 292 16.16 -4.63 -9.44
CA GLY A 292 16.69 -3.36 -9.92
C GLY A 292 16.62 -2.25 -8.86
N VAL A 293 15.51 -2.17 -8.11
CA VAL A 293 15.36 -1.23 -6.97
C VAL A 293 16.39 -1.51 -5.89
N ILE A 294 16.54 -2.77 -5.46
CA ILE A 294 17.54 -3.17 -4.46
C ILE A 294 18.96 -2.76 -4.89
N GLN A 295 19.31 -2.97 -6.16
CA GLN A 295 20.62 -2.54 -6.65
C GLN A 295 20.81 -1.02 -6.61
N LYS A 296 19.78 -0.24 -6.93
CA LYS A 296 19.81 1.23 -6.85
C LYS A 296 19.91 1.71 -5.40
N VAL A 297 19.12 1.14 -4.50
CA VAL A 297 19.18 1.41 -3.05
C VAL A 297 20.57 1.11 -2.51
N ASN A 298 21.15 -0.05 -2.84
CA ASN A 298 22.50 -0.44 -2.41
C ASN A 298 23.60 0.51 -2.89
N LYS A 299 23.43 1.16 -4.06
CA LYS A 299 24.35 2.19 -4.56
C LYS A 299 24.27 3.49 -3.76
N VAL A 300 23.12 3.78 -3.14
CA VAL A 300 22.93 4.95 -2.27
C VAL A 300 23.35 4.62 -0.83
N ASP A 301 22.67 3.66 -0.20
CA ASP A 301 23.00 3.10 1.11
C ASP A 301 22.22 1.80 1.35
N LYS A 302 22.93 0.66 1.42
CA LYS A 302 22.32 -0.66 1.64
C LYS A 302 21.55 -0.81 2.97
N ARG A 303 21.70 0.14 3.90
CA ARG A 303 20.99 0.16 5.17
C ARG A 303 19.55 0.68 5.05
N ILE A 304 19.21 1.36 3.95
CA ILE A 304 17.83 1.74 3.65
C ILE A 304 17.04 0.46 3.34
N PRO A 305 15.96 0.14 4.07
CA PRO A 305 15.15 -1.04 3.78
C PRO A 305 14.34 -0.89 2.50
N VAL A 306 14.17 -2.00 1.78
CA VAL A 306 13.20 -2.12 0.68
C VAL A 306 12.00 -2.91 1.18
N MET A 307 10.80 -2.41 0.92
CA MET A 307 9.54 -3.01 1.32
C MET A 307 8.82 -3.57 0.10
N LEU A 308 8.73 -4.89 -0.01
CA LEU A 308 8.04 -5.57 -1.10
C LEU A 308 6.60 -5.87 -0.70
N GLN A 309 5.64 -5.18 -1.32
CA GLN A 309 4.23 -5.51 -1.18
C GLN A 309 3.96 -6.88 -1.83
N ASP A 310 3.31 -7.76 -1.09
CA ASP A 310 3.29 -9.19 -1.37
C ASP A 310 2.33 -9.62 -2.49
N CYS A 311 1.58 -8.69 -3.08
CA CYS A 311 0.59 -8.93 -4.13
C CYS A 311 -0.42 -10.03 -3.76
N PHE A 312 -0.73 -10.15 -2.46
CA PHE A 312 -1.63 -11.16 -1.89
C PHE A 312 -1.12 -12.62 -1.97
N GLU A 313 0.16 -12.83 -2.26
CA GLU A 313 0.79 -14.16 -2.30
C GLU A 313 1.34 -14.61 -0.94
N GLY A 314 1.72 -13.65 -0.09
CA GLY A 314 2.35 -13.87 1.21
C GLY A 314 3.88 -14.03 1.15
N PRO A 315 4.58 -14.00 2.29
CA PRO A 315 6.04 -13.90 2.35
C PRO A 315 6.78 -15.13 1.82
N ASP A 316 6.23 -16.34 2.02
CA ASP A 316 6.87 -17.59 1.61
C ASP A 316 6.91 -17.77 0.10
N TYR A 317 5.99 -17.14 -0.63
CA TYR A 317 5.98 -17.13 -2.09
C TYR A 317 7.20 -16.39 -2.65
N TRP A 318 7.49 -15.22 -2.09
CA TRP A 318 8.59 -14.33 -2.51
C TRP A 318 9.95 -14.76 -1.96
N ALA A 319 9.97 -15.43 -0.81
CA ALA A 319 11.17 -15.79 -0.08
C ALA A 319 12.29 -16.45 -0.92
N PRO A 320 12.01 -17.39 -1.85
CA PRO A 320 13.07 -18.03 -2.65
C PRO A 320 13.81 -17.11 -3.62
N PHE A 321 13.25 -15.95 -4.00
CA PHE A 321 13.82 -15.08 -5.03
C PHE A 321 14.94 -14.15 -4.54
N TYR A 322 15.09 -14.02 -3.22
CA TYR A 322 15.99 -13.06 -2.56
C TYR A 322 16.90 -13.75 -1.55
N ASP A 323 18.14 -13.28 -1.42
CA ASP A 323 19.06 -13.76 -0.38
C ASP A 323 18.58 -13.32 1.01
N ALA A 324 18.77 -14.17 2.03
CA ALA A 324 18.35 -13.86 3.41
C ALA A 324 19.08 -12.64 4.01
N SER A 325 20.21 -12.22 3.44
CA SER A 325 20.97 -11.03 3.83
C SER A 325 20.44 -9.74 3.21
N THR A 326 19.48 -9.82 2.28
CA THR A 326 18.84 -8.65 1.68
C THR A 326 18.05 -7.90 2.75
N ASN A 327 18.25 -6.58 2.85
CA ASN A 327 17.48 -5.71 3.75
C ASN A 327 16.07 -5.47 3.20
N LEU A 328 15.28 -6.54 3.24
CA LEU A 328 13.94 -6.65 2.67
C LEU A 328 12.91 -6.86 3.79
N VAL A 329 11.80 -6.16 3.72
CA VAL A 329 10.60 -6.39 4.53
C VAL A 329 9.43 -6.69 3.59
N ILE A 330 8.59 -7.65 3.94
CA ILE A 330 7.37 -7.96 3.20
C ILE A 330 6.24 -7.08 3.73
N ASP A 331 5.51 -6.42 2.84
CA ASP A 331 4.31 -5.66 3.14
C ASP A 331 3.07 -6.46 2.75
N SER A 332 2.25 -6.82 3.74
CA SER A 332 0.99 -7.53 3.55
C SER A 332 -0.20 -6.61 3.83
N HIS A 333 -1.19 -6.63 2.95
CA HIS A 333 -2.43 -5.88 3.14
C HIS A 333 -3.53 -6.81 3.63
N VAL A 334 -4.17 -6.45 4.76
CA VAL A 334 -5.15 -7.32 5.43
C VAL A 334 -6.46 -6.56 5.63
N TYR A 335 -7.47 -6.98 4.88
CA TYR A 335 -8.80 -6.37 4.89
C TYR A 335 -9.91 -7.41 5.10
N TYR A 336 -10.98 -6.98 5.78
CA TYR A 336 -12.12 -7.83 6.12
C TYR A 336 -13.43 -7.40 5.45
N PHE A 337 -13.45 -6.27 4.74
CA PHE A 337 -14.66 -5.73 4.09
C PHE A 337 -15.08 -6.50 2.84
N ALA A 338 -14.13 -7.15 2.15
CA ALA A 338 -14.38 -7.92 0.93
C ALA A 338 -14.48 -9.44 1.18
N ALA A 339 -14.23 -9.90 2.41
CA ALA A 339 -14.20 -11.32 2.76
C ALA A 339 -15.61 -11.85 3.11
N SER A 340 -16.07 -12.86 2.37
CA SER A 340 -17.37 -13.48 2.64
C SER A 340 -17.44 -14.09 4.04
N GLY A 341 -18.59 -13.94 4.70
CA GLY A 341 -18.84 -14.50 6.03
C GLY A 341 -18.13 -13.81 7.18
N VAL A 342 -17.54 -12.62 6.97
CA VAL A 342 -16.87 -11.86 8.04
C VAL A 342 -17.82 -10.82 8.64
N TYR A 343 -18.15 -11.01 9.92
CA TYR A 343 -19.05 -10.15 10.69
C TYR A 343 -18.28 -9.45 11.82
N SER A 344 -18.63 -8.21 12.12
CA SER A 344 -17.94 -7.42 13.15
C SER A 344 -17.90 -8.08 14.53
N GLN A 345 -18.94 -8.84 14.89
CA GLN A 345 -19.06 -9.53 16.18
C GLN A 345 -18.09 -10.73 16.30
N TYR A 346 -17.63 -11.28 15.16
CA TYR A 346 -16.92 -12.56 15.10
C TYR A 346 -15.54 -12.47 14.43
N VAL A 347 -15.11 -11.30 13.98
CA VAL A 347 -13.85 -11.14 13.25
C VAL A 347 -12.61 -11.24 14.15
N ALA A 348 -12.72 -10.91 15.45
CA ALA A 348 -11.57 -10.82 16.34
C ALA A 348 -10.75 -12.13 16.48
N PRO A 349 -11.36 -13.33 16.62
CA PRO A 349 -10.60 -14.58 16.54
C PRO A 349 -9.93 -14.83 15.18
N ALA A 350 -10.58 -14.46 14.07
CA ALA A 350 -10.03 -14.62 12.72
C ALA A 350 -8.78 -13.74 12.53
N ILE A 351 -8.80 -12.50 13.05
CA ILE A 351 -7.65 -11.61 13.12
C ILE A 351 -6.47 -12.30 13.80
N CYS A 352 -6.67 -12.84 15.01
CA CYS A 352 -5.59 -13.49 15.75
C CYS A 352 -5.03 -14.73 15.02
N GLY A 353 -5.91 -15.53 14.41
CA GLY A 353 -5.51 -16.69 13.61
C GLY A 353 -4.69 -16.30 12.38
N GLN A 354 -5.19 -15.35 11.60
CA GLN A 354 -4.51 -14.84 10.41
C GLN A 354 -3.16 -14.20 10.77
N ALA A 355 -3.13 -13.34 11.79
CA ALA A 355 -1.90 -12.71 12.26
C ALA A 355 -0.81 -13.71 12.61
N SER A 356 -1.18 -14.83 13.23
CA SER A 356 -0.21 -15.88 13.58
C SER A 356 0.39 -16.62 12.38
N ALA A 357 -0.29 -16.59 11.23
CA ALA A 357 0.17 -17.21 9.97
C ALA A 357 0.96 -16.24 9.09
N LEU A 358 0.78 -14.92 9.25
CA LEU A 358 1.44 -13.90 8.43
C LEU A 358 2.97 -14.02 8.35
N PRO A 359 3.73 -14.40 9.40
CA PRO A 359 5.19 -14.52 9.30
C PRO A 359 5.70 -15.57 8.29
N GLY A 360 4.85 -16.51 7.85
CA GLY A 360 5.27 -17.66 7.05
C GLY A 360 6.38 -18.47 7.75
N LYS A 361 7.40 -18.85 7.00
CA LYS A 361 8.61 -19.54 7.51
C LYS A 361 9.63 -18.57 8.14
N GLY A 362 9.34 -17.26 8.18
CA GLY A 362 10.16 -16.27 8.89
C GLY A 362 11.50 -15.93 8.23
N LYS A 363 11.66 -16.11 6.90
CA LYS A 363 12.89 -15.70 6.19
C LYS A 363 13.08 -14.18 6.19
N PHE A 364 11.98 -13.44 6.02
CA PHE A 364 11.96 -11.98 6.02
C PHE A 364 10.95 -11.46 7.05
N PRO A 365 11.18 -10.29 7.66
CA PRO A 365 10.16 -9.65 8.47
C PRO A 365 8.94 -9.30 7.64
N VAL A 366 7.78 -9.31 8.29
CA VAL A 366 6.49 -8.93 7.70
C VAL A 366 5.98 -7.69 8.42
N PHE A 367 5.41 -6.76 7.69
CA PHE A 367 4.71 -5.59 8.20
C PHE A 367 3.33 -5.54 7.53
N VAL A 368 2.27 -5.28 8.31
CA VAL A 368 0.92 -5.15 7.75
C VAL A 368 0.73 -3.71 7.29
N GLY A 369 1.15 -3.35 6.07
CA GLY A 369 1.18 -1.96 5.63
C GLY A 369 -0.17 -1.34 5.41
N GLU A 370 -1.22 -2.15 5.27
CA GLU A 370 -2.59 -1.69 5.19
C GLU A 370 -3.58 -2.60 5.91
N TRP A 371 -4.47 -1.99 6.69
CA TRP A 371 -5.60 -2.64 7.37
C TRP A 371 -6.62 -1.59 7.85
N ALA A 372 -7.89 -1.98 8.05
CA ALA A 372 -8.96 -1.10 8.52
C ALA A 372 -9.96 -1.82 9.43
N LEU A 373 -10.98 -1.12 9.95
CA LEU A 373 -11.97 -1.74 10.85
C LEU A 373 -13.20 -2.33 10.15
N GLN A 374 -13.49 -1.93 8.90
CA GLN A 374 -14.69 -2.38 8.21
C GLN A 374 -14.64 -3.89 7.97
N THR A 375 -15.72 -4.57 8.36
CA THR A 375 -16.02 -5.97 8.00
C THR A 375 -17.06 -6.03 6.90
N ALA A 376 -17.20 -7.20 6.26
CA ALA A 376 -18.18 -7.38 5.19
C ALA A 376 -19.63 -7.21 5.66
N TYR A 377 -19.95 -7.67 6.88
CA TYR A 377 -21.33 -7.67 7.38
C TYR A 377 -21.46 -7.16 8.82
N ASN A 378 -22.64 -6.62 9.13
CA ASN A 378 -23.10 -6.18 10.45
C ASN A 378 -22.07 -5.35 11.22
N ASN A 379 -21.49 -4.33 10.57
CA ASN A 379 -20.61 -3.39 11.24
C ASN A 379 -21.37 -2.69 12.40
N THR A 380 -20.72 -2.54 13.55
CA THR A 380 -21.30 -1.82 14.69
C THR A 380 -20.29 -0.90 15.32
N TYR A 381 -20.77 0.22 15.88
CA TYR A 381 -19.91 1.16 16.58
C TYR A 381 -19.28 0.56 17.84
N GLU A 382 -20.01 -0.30 18.53
CA GLU A 382 -19.57 -0.98 19.76
C GLU A 382 -18.34 -1.87 19.52
N ASN A 383 -18.27 -2.55 18.37
CA ASN A 383 -17.19 -3.49 18.08
C ASN A 383 -15.89 -2.81 17.62
N ARG A 384 -15.95 -1.56 17.15
CA ARG A 384 -14.78 -0.85 16.58
C ARG A 384 -13.56 -0.90 17.50
N LYS A 385 -13.74 -0.66 18.80
CA LYS A 385 -12.62 -0.65 19.77
C LYS A 385 -12.00 -2.03 19.94
N THR A 386 -12.83 -3.07 20.06
CA THR A 386 -12.32 -4.45 20.17
C THR A 386 -11.58 -4.85 18.90
N ILE A 387 -12.11 -4.53 17.72
CA ILE A 387 -11.49 -4.85 16.43
C ILE A 387 -10.15 -4.11 16.29
N PHE A 388 -10.11 -2.81 16.58
CA PHE A 388 -8.88 -2.02 16.52
C PHE A 388 -7.82 -2.55 17.49
N ASP A 389 -8.17 -2.73 18.76
CA ASP A 389 -7.23 -3.20 19.79
C ASP A 389 -6.71 -4.61 19.46
N THR A 390 -7.57 -5.49 18.95
CA THR A 390 -7.19 -6.84 18.52
C THR A 390 -6.22 -6.80 17.35
N GLN A 391 -6.53 -6.05 16.29
CA GLN A 391 -5.65 -5.91 15.13
C GLN A 391 -4.29 -5.31 15.53
N ARG A 392 -4.29 -4.15 16.22
CA ARG A 392 -3.06 -3.49 16.67
C ARG A 392 -2.17 -4.41 17.50
N TYR A 393 -2.74 -5.15 18.44
CA TYR A 393 -1.98 -6.11 19.23
C TYR A 393 -1.49 -7.30 18.39
N ALA A 394 -2.35 -7.89 17.57
CA ALA A 394 -2.00 -9.07 16.78
C ALA A 394 -0.86 -8.76 15.80
N TRP A 395 -0.90 -7.61 15.12
CA TRP A 395 0.17 -7.17 14.24
C TRP A 395 1.48 -6.94 14.99
N GLN A 396 1.43 -6.33 16.17
CA GLN A 396 2.62 -6.12 17.00
C GLN A 396 3.22 -7.43 17.51
N LYS A 397 2.37 -8.38 17.90
CA LYS A 397 2.79 -9.63 18.51
C LYS A 397 3.43 -10.57 17.49
N TYR A 398 2.76 -10.78 16.36
CA TYR A 398 3.14 -11.82 15.41
C TYR A 398 4.07 -11.33 14.32
N VAL A 399 3.96 -10.06 13.91
CA VAL A 399 4.76 -9.45 12.83
C VAL A 399 5.40 -8.15 13.30
N SER A 400 5.95 -7.32 12.42
CA SER A 400 6.64 -6.07 12.79
C SER A 400 5.69 -4.92 13.10
N GLY A 401 4.39 -5.18 13.28
CA GLY A 401 3.34 -4.17 13.44
C GLY A 401 2.55 -3.94 12.16
N GLY A 402 1.83 -2.82 12.09
CA GLY A 402 1.04 -2.47 10.91
C GLY A 402 0.71 -0.98 10.79
N ALA A 403 0.27 -0.54 9.61
CA ALA A 403 -0.20 0.80 9.33
C ALA A 403 -1.68 0.82 8.93
N PHE A 404 -2.48 1.53 9.71
CA PHE A 404 -3.92 1.64 9.47
C PHE A 404 -4.20 2.46 8.20
N TRP A 405 -5.11 2.00 7.36
CA TRP A 405 -5.64 2.76 6.22
C TRP A 405 -6.96 3.43 6.65
N THR A 406 -7.02 4.76 6.80
CA THR A 406 -6.00 5.82 6.59
C THR A 406 -6.10 6.89 7.69
N ALA A 407 -5.18 7.85 7.75
CA ALA A 407 -5.18 8.91 8.77
C ALA A 407 -6.47 9.73 8.75
N ARG A 408 -6.90 10.15 7.56
CA ARG A 408 -8.11 10.94 7.32
C ARG A 408 -8.89 10.34 6.16
N SER A 409 -10.17 10.06 6.40
CA SER A 409 -11.15 9.66 5.40
C SER A 409 -12.40 10.49 5.67
N LEU A 410 -12.97 11.08 4.62
CA LEU A 410 -14.23 11.85 4.63
C LEU A 410 -15.29 11.09 3.80
N SER A 411 -15.18 9.76 3.78
CA SER A 411 -16.04 8.90 2.98
C SER A 411 -17.47 8.87 3.51
N THR A 412 -18.42 9.13 2.62
CA THR A 412 -19.86 9.14 2.92
C THR A 412 -20.58 7.84 2.57
N THR A 413 -19.85 6.82 2.10
CA THR A 413 -20.46 5.56 1.65
C THR A 413 -20.98 4.77 2.86
N ALA A 414 -22.25 4.36 2.83
CA ALA A 414 -22.82 3.50 3.87
C ALA A 414 -22.10 2.15 3.91
N VAL A 415 -21.88 1.63 5.12
CA VAL A 415 -21.43 0.24 5.32
C VAL A 415 -22.61 -0.67 5.60
N ASP A 416 -22.43 -1.98 5.44
CA ASP A 416 -23.42 -2.94 5.94
C ASP A 416 -23.42 -2.92 7.48
N GLY A 417 -24.55 -2.55 8.09
CA GLY A 417 -24.69 -2.31 9.53
C GLY A 417 -24.82 -0.82 9.88
N GLU A 418 -24.08 -0.37 10.89
CA GLU A 418 -24.17 0.98 11.44
C GLU A 418 -23.14 1.93 10.80
N GLY A 419 -23.58 3.08 10.29
CA GLY A 419 -22.70 4.20 9.91
C GLY A 419 -22.20 4.19 8.47
N ILE A 420 -21.12 4.92 8.25
CA ILE A 420 -20.48 5.15 6.94
C ILE A 420 -19.00 4.76 6.99
N GLN A 421 -18.33 4.70 5.84
CA GLN A 421 -16.92 4.31 5.76
C GLN A 421 -15.99 5.23 6.59
N GLU A 422 -16.25 6.54 6.71
CA GLU A 422 -15.48 7.40 7.62
C GLU A 422 -15.39 6.84 9.05
N ASP A 423 -16.48 6.25 9.56
CA ASP A 423 -16.57 5.69 10.91
C ASP A 423 -15.67 4.47 11.16
N TYR A 424 -15.09 3.89 10.10
CA TYR A 424 -14.29 2.65 10.14
C TYR A 424 -12.92 2.77 9.45
N TRP A 425 -12.70 3.84 8.68
CA TRP A 425 -11.50 4.06 7.86
C TRP A 425 -10.76 5.37 8.17
N SER A 426 -11.30 6.27 9.00
CA SER A 426 -10.56 7.46 9.46
C SER A 426 -9.93 7.21 10.83
N TYR A 427 -8.60 7.11 10.89
CA TYR A 427 -7.86 6.99 12.16
C TYR A 427 -8.14 8.17 13.09
N ILE A 428 -8.11 9.39 12.55
CA ILE A 428 -8.37 10.62 13.31
C ILE A 428 -9.83 10.66 13.79
N GLY A 429 -10.80 10.31 12.95
CA GLY A 429 -12.21 10.22 13.35
C GLY A 429 -12.44 9.17 14.44
N LEU A 430 -11.80 8.00 14.33
CA LEU A 430 -11.83 6.95 15.34
C LEU A 430 -11.17 7.37 16.66
N GLN A 431 -10.11 8.17 16.61
CA GLN A 431 -9.49 8.77 17.79
C GLN A 431 -10.44 9.75 18.47
N ASP A 432 -11.12 10.62 17.71
CA ASP A 432 -12.11 11.56 18.24
C ASP A 432 -13.32 10.86 18.86
N ALA A 433 -13.72 9.72 18.29
CA ALA A 433 -14.75 8.86 18.84
C ALA A 433 -14.30 8.03 20.06
N GLY A 434 -13.05 8.18 20.53
CA GLY A 434 -12.50 7.44 21.68
C GLY A 434 -12.25 5.95 21.41
N VAL A 435 -12.30 5.51 20.14
CA VAL A 435 -12.01 4.13 19.74
C VAL A 435 -10.51 3.88 19.79
N ILE A 436 -9.74 4.78 19.17
CA ILE A 436 -8.28 4.72 19.14
C ILE A 436 -7.72 5.53 20.29
N THR A 437 -6.98 4.86 21.16
CA THR A 437 -6.31 5.49 22.31
C THR A 437 -4.88 4.96 22.41
N SER A 438 -4.05 5.58 23.25
CA SER A 438 -2.68 5.11 23.51
C SER A 438 -2.62 3.71 24.14
N GLN A 439 -3.71 3.24 24.76
CA GLN A 439 -3.77 1.94 25.44
C GLN A 439 -4.45 0.88 24.57
N THR A 440 -3.92 -0.34 24.59
CA THR A 440 -4.57 -1.54 24.05
C THR A 440 -5.14 -2.35 25.21
N ASN A 441 -6.41 -2.11 25.53
CA ASN A 441 -7.01 -2.64 26.76
C ASN A 441 -8.15 -3.65 26.54
N SER A 442 -8.53 -3.90 25.28
CA SER A 442 -9.62 -4.82 24.95
C SER A 442 -9.33 -5.69 23.71
N SER A 443 -8.16 -6.31 23.63
CA SER A 443 -7.86 -7.24 22.54
C SER A 443 -8.36 -8.66 22.84
N TYR A 444 -8.69 -9.41 21.78
CA TYR A 444 -9.17 -10.80 21.86
C TYR A 444 -8.06 -11.80 22.16
N CYS A 445 -6.90 -11.59 21.55
CA CYS A 445 -5.63 -12.19 21.93
C CYS A 445 -4.71 -11.09 22.47
#